data_AF-A0A5R2MZZ0-F1
#
_entry.id   AF-A0A5R2MZZ0-F1
#
_cell.length_a   1.000
_cell.length_b   1.000
_cell.length_c   1.000
_cell.angle_alpha   90.00
_cell.angle_beta   90.00
_cell.angle_gamma   90.00
#
_symmetry.space_group_name_H-M   'P 1'
#
loop_
_entity.id
_entity.type
_entity.pdbx_description
1 polymer ?
#
loop_
_entity_poly.entity_id
_entity_poly.type
_entity_poly.pdbx_seq_one_letter_code
_entity_poly.pdbx_strand_id
1 'polypeptide(L)'
;CASLRPISEATQEWPVQSREVHRAIQQLPEHQREILMLIGVLGFSYEEAADICGCAIGTVKSRLNRARAGVLESLGERSLKTLVERRAHLSDGQLDLGTDHHP
;
A
#
# COMPACT_ATOMS: atom_id res chain seq x y z
N CYS A 1 -24.15 31.18 -19.75
CA CYS A 1 -24.52 29.81 -19.38
C CYS A 1 -23.88 28.82 -20.36
N ALA A 2 -22.75 28.21 -19.99
CA ALA A 2 -22.26 26.98 -20.59
C ALA A 2 -21.51 26.23 -19.51
N SER A 3 -22.01 25.04 -19.23
CA SER A 3 -21.76 24.25 -18.03
C SER A 3 -20.29 23.84 -17.87
N LEU A 4 -19.84 23.84 -16.62
CA LEU A 4 -18.57 23.28 -16.15
C LEU A 4 -18.43 21.84 -16.66
N ARG A 5 -17.38 21.56 -17.44
CA ARG A 5 -16.93 20.18 -17.67
C ARG A 5 -16.38 19.65 -16.34
N PRO A 6 -16.83 18.48 -15.86
CA PRO A 6 -16.27 17.91 -14.64
C PRO A 6 -14.76 17.65 -14.84
N ILE A 7 -13.97 18.14 -13.89
CA ILE A 7 -12.56 17.84 -13.76
C ILE A 7 -12.44 16.37 -13.39
N SER A 8 -11.70 15.63 -14.21
CA SER A 8 -11.39 14.20 -14.11
C SER A 8 -12.58 13.27 -14.31
N GLU A 9 -12.53 12.49 -15.39
CA GLU A 9 -13.29 11.24 -15.48
C GLU A 9 -13.02 10.41 -14.23
N ALA A 10 -14.09 9.87 -13.64
CA ALA A 10 -14.00 8.93 -12.54
C ALA A 10 -13.37 7.64 -13.07
N THR A 11 -12.03 7.59 -13.16
CA THR A 11 -11.29 6.35 -13.36
C THR A 11 -11.60 5.45 -12.16
N GLN A 12 -12.62 4.62 -12.30
CA GLN A 12 -13.03 3.60 -11.33
C GLN A 12 -12.01 2.44 -11.28
N GLU A 13 -10.72 2.75 -11.28
CA GLU A 13 -9.66 1.74 -11.35
C GLU A 13 -8.80 1.66 -10.09
N TRP A 14 -9.13 2.44 -9.04
CA TRP A 14 -8.48 2.29 -7.74
C TRP A 14 -9.34 2.52 -6.49
N PRO A 15 -10.32 1.65 -6.20
CA PRO A 15 -10.75 1.42 -4.80
C PRO A 15 -10.69 -0.05 -4.35
N VAL A 16 -10.55 -1.00 -5.27
CA VAL A 16 -10.62 -2.44 -4.96
C VAL A 16 -9.40 -2.92 -4.16
N GLN A 17 -8.19 -2.53 -4.56
CA GLN A 17 -6.95 -2.89 -3.84
C GLN A 17 -6.93 -2.35 -2.40
N SER A 18 -7.46 -1.15 -2.16
CA SER A 18 -7.50 -0.57 -0.81
C SER A 18 -8.44 -1.34 0.12
N ARG A 19 -9.59 -1.82 -0.37
CA ARG A 19 -10.54 -2.61 0.43
C ARG A 19 -10.01 -3.99 0.78
N GLU A 20 -9.34 -4.66 -0.15
CA GLU A 20 -8.74 -5.98 0.09
C GLU A 20 -7.59 -5.89 1.11
N VAL A 21 -6.70 -4.90 0.96
CA VAL A 21 -5.62 -4.64 1.93
C VAL A 21 -6.19 -4.31 3.31
N HIS A 22 -7.22 -3.46 3.36
CA HIS A 22 -7.88 -3.15 4.64
C HIS A 22 -8.46 -4.42 5.28
N ARG A 23 -9.15 -5.26 4.52
CA ARG A 23 -9.72 -6.52 5.01
C ARG A 23 -8.63 -7.49 5.48
N ALA A 24 -7.49 -7.55 4.81
CA ALA A 24 -6.35 -8.37 5.20
C ALA A 24 -5.76 -7.91 6.55
N ILE A 25 -5.56 -6.59 6.72
CA ILE A 25 -5.10 -6.01 7.98
C ILE A 25 -6.08 -6.30 9.13
N GLN A 26 -7.39 -6.23 8.86
CA GLN A 26 -8.42 -6.52 9.87
C GLN A 26 -8.50 -8.00 10.27
N GLN A 27 -7.94 -8.92 9.48
CA GLN A 27 -7.87 -10.35 9.84
C GLN A 27 -6.66 -10.70 10.70
N LEU A 28 -5.67 -9.81 10.81
CA LEU A 28 -4.50 -10.05 11.65
C LEU A 28 -4.89 -10.18 13.13
N PRO A 29 -4.15 -10.96 13.92
CA PRO A 29 -4.21 -10.88 15.38
C PRO A 29 -3.99 -9.44 15.86
N GLU A 30 -4.70 -9.03 16.91
CA GLU A 30 -4.72 -7.64 17.40
C GLU A 30 -3.31 -7.07 17.60
N HIS A 31 -2.44 -7.80 18.29
CA HIS A 31 -1.07 -7.37 18.59
C HIS A 31 -0.18 -7.24 17.34
N GLN A 32 -0.53 -7.91 16.25
CA GLN A 32 0.18 -7.78 14.97
C GLN A 32 -0.34 -6.58 14.18
N ARG A 33 -1.66 -6.39 14.18
CA ARG A 33 -2.31 -5.24 13.56
C ARG A 33 -1.87 -3.93 14.19
N GLU A 34 -1.85 -3.87 15.53
CA GLU A 34 -1.42 -2.71 16.30
C GLU A 34 0.00 -2.28 15.92
N ILE A 35 0.95 -3.21 15.92
CA ILE A 35 2.34 -2.95 15.52
C ILE A 35 2.43 -2.48 14.05
N LEU A 36 1.65 -3.08 13.15
CA LEU A 36 1.61 -2.69 11.76
C LEU A 36 1.06 -1.26 11.58
N MET A 37 0.06 -0.85 12.36
CA MET A 37 -0.49 0.50 12.34
C MET A 37 0.51 1.53 12.89
N LEU A 38 1.11 1.25 14.05
CA LEU A 38 2.08 2.16 14.68
C LEU A 38 3.26 2.46 13.74
N ILE A 39 3.84 1.43 13.13
CA ILE A 39 5.06 1.60 12.33
C ILE A 39 4.71 1.92 10.87
N GLY A 40 3.78 1.17 10.28
CA GLY A 40 3.49 1.23 8.84
C GLY A 40 2.58 2.39 8.43
N VAL A 41 1.78 2.92 9.36
CA VAL A 41 0.81 4.00 9.07
C VAL A 41 1.15 5.26 9.86
N LEU A 42 1.39 5.14 11.16
CA LEU A 42 1.64 6.29 12.03
C LEU A 42 3.11 6.72 12.06
N GLY A 43 4.02 5.89 11.56
CA GLY A 43 5.43 6.24 11.37
C GLY A 43 6.28 6.23 12.66
N PHE A 44 5.83 5.57 13.72
CA PHE A 44 6.61 5.39 14.93
C PHE A 44 7.86 4.52 14.68
N SER A 45 8.93 4.81 15.42
CA SER A 45 10.11 3.96 15.49
C SER A 45 9.82 2.61 16.17
N TYR A 46 10.76 1.67 16.08
CA TYR A 46 10.61 0.37 16.75
C TYR A 46 10.65 0.50 18.26
N GLU A 47 11.44 1.46 18.76
CA GLU A 47 11.61 1.82 20.15
C GLU A 47 10.30 2.41 20.72
N GLU A 48 9.73 3.41 20.06
CA GLU A 48 8.46 4.01 20.48
C GLU A 48 7.31 2.99 20.45
N ALA A 49 7.25 2.14 19.41
CA ALA A 49 6.25 1.08 19.36
C ALA A 49 6.43 0.03 20.47
N ALA A 50 7.68 -0.26 20.85
CA ALA A 50 8.00 -1.16 21.96
C ALA A 50 7.49 -0.59 23.30
N ASP A 51 7.72 0.70 23.52
CA ASP A 51 7.27 1.42 24.71
C ASP A 51 5.74 1.51 24.77
N ILE A 52 5.07 1.88 23.67
CA ILE A 52 3.61 1.96 23.57
C ILE A 52 2.96 0.59 23.85
N CYS A 53 3.49 -0.47 23.25
CA CYS A 53 2.95 -1.83 23.41
C CYS A 53 3.44 -2.57 24.66
N GLY A 54 4.30 -1.96 25.48
CA GLY A 54 4.85 -2.56 26.69
C GLY A 54 5.60 -3.87 26.43
N CYS A 55 6.38 -3.97 25.35
CA CYS A 55 7.07 -5.20 24.97
C CYS A 55 8.49 -4.95 24.45
N ALA A 56 9.34 -5.99 24.38
CA ALA A 56 10.70 -5.85 23.87
C ALA A 56 10.75 -5.50 22.37
N ILE A 57 11.76 -4.73 21.95
CA ILE A 57 11.99 -4.38 20.52
C ILE A 57 12.07 -5.63 19.62
N GLY A 58 12.67 -6.72 20.12
CA GLY A 58 12.70 -8.00 19.40
C GLY A 58 11.29 -8.58 19.14
N THR A 59 10.38 -8.40 20.10
CA THR A 59 8.96 -8.78 19.97
C THR A 59 8.28 -7.94 18.90
N VAL A 60 8.49 -6.62 18.89
CA VAL A 60 7.99 -5.69 17.85
C VAL A 60 8.39 -6.16 16.46
N LYS A 61 9.69 -6.40 16.24
CA LYS A 61 10.21 -6.90 14.95
C LYS A 61 9.56 -8.22 14.54
N SER A 62 9.43 -9.16 15.48
CA SER A 62 8.81 -10.47 15.20
C SER A 62 7.31 -10.38 14.91
N ARG A 63 6.59 -9.45 15.56
CA ARG A 63 5.16 -9.20 15.34
C ARG A 63 4.94 -8.51 14.01
N LEU A 64 5.75 -7.50 13.67
CA LEU A 64 5.69 -6.80 12.40
C LEU A 64 5.95 -7.74 11.22
N ASN A 65 6.96 -8.60 11.33
CA ASN A 65 7.24 -9.60 10.29
C ASN A 65 6.03 -10.51 10.05
N ARG A 66 5.44 -11.06 11.12
CA ARG A 66 4.24 -11.90 11.04
C ARG A 66 3.03 -11.14 10.51
N ALA A 67 2.85 -9.88 10.89
CA ALA A 67 1.79 -9.02 10.37
C ALA A 67 1.88 -8.86 8.84
N ARG A 68 3.09 -8.57 8.33
CA ARG A 68 3.34 -8.43 6.89
C ARG A 68 3.09 -9.74 6.14
N ALA A 69 3.56 -10.86 6.69
CA ALA A 69 3.32 -12.17 6.11
C ALA A 69 1.81 -12.51 6.06
N GLY A 70 1.07 -12.27 7.15
CA GLY A 70 -0.37 -12.51 7.21
C GLY A 70 -1.18 -11.64 6.25
N VAL A 71 -0.79 -10.38 6.06
CA VAL A 71 -1.41 -9.51 5.05
C VAL A 71 -1.16 -10.06 3.66
N LEU A 72 0.09 -10.45 3.35
CA LEU A 72 0.44 -11.00 2.05
C LEU A 72 -0.29 -12.31 1.75
N GLU A 73 -0.37 -13.20 2.74
CA GLU A 73 -1.11 -14.46 2.65
C GLU A 73 -2.60 -14.22 2.38
N SER A 74 -3.21 -13.26 3.09
CA SER A 74 -4.63 -12.91 2.90
C SER A 74 -4.93 -12.33 1.51
N LEU A 75 -3.96 -11.61 0.92
CA LEU A 75 -4.08 -11.04 -0.42
C LEU A 75 -3.81 -12.07 -1.54
N GLY A 76 -3.08 -13.14 -1.25
CA GLY A 76 -2.76 -14.23 -2.19
C GLY A 76 -1.92 -13.80 -3.42
N GLU A 77 -1.56 -14.79 -4.26
CA GLU A 77 -0.79 -14.56 -5.50
C GLU A 77 -1.49 -13.63 -6.51
N ARG A 78 -2.82 -13.54 -6.44
CA ARG A 78 -3.62 -12.68 -7.34
C ARG A 78 -3.28 -11.20 -7.18
N SER A 79 -3.12 -10.73 -5.94
CA SER A 79 -2.79 -9.32 -5.68
C SER A 79 -1.37 -8.97 -6.15
N LEU A 80 -0.41 -9.90 -5.99
CA LEU A 80 0.95 -9.73 -6.53
C LEU A 80 0.98 -9.72 -8.06
N LYS A 81 0.18 -10.57 -8.73
CA LYS A 81 0.03 -10.53 -10.20
C LYS A 81 -0.49 -9.18 -10.67
N THR A 82 -1.55 -8.64 -10.04
CA THR A 82 -2.11 -7.33 -10.40
C THR A 82 -1.12 -6.18 -10.22
N LEU A 83 -0.27 -6.20 -9.18
CA LEU A 83 0.76 -5.19 -8.96
C LEU A 83 1.92 -5.30 -9.97
N VAL A 84 2.33 -6.52 -10.32
CA VAL A 84 3.36 -6.78 -11.34
C VAL A 84 2.86 -6.43 -12.74
N GLU A 85 1.62 -6.77 -13.08
CA GLU A 85 0.96 -6.39 -14.34
C GLU A 85 0.88 -4.87 -14.49
N ARG A 86 0.48 -4.14 -13.44
CA ARG A 86 0.50 -2.67 -13.45
C ARG A 86 1.90 -2.08 -13.63
N ARG A 87 2.93 -2.68 -13.02
CA ARG A 87 4.34 -2.27 -13.19
C ARG A 87 4.83 -2.50 -14.62
N ALA A 88 4.42 -3.59 -15.26
CA ALA A 88 4.75 -3.89 -16.65
C ALA A 88 4.16 -2.85 -17.60
N HIS A 89 2.90 -2.44 -17.41
CA HIS A 89 2.26 -1.38 -18.21
C HIS A 89 2.86 0.02 -18.02
N LEU A 90 3.51 0.29 -16.88
CA LEU A 90 4.24 1.54 -16.66
C LEU A 90 5.62 1.56 -17.34
N SER A 91 6.13 0.41 -17.80
CA SER A 91 7.44 0.32 -18.44
C SER A 91 7.38 0.57 -19.95
N ASP A 92 6.19 0.55 -20.55
CA ASP A 92 5.97 0.70 -22.01
C ASP A 92 5.56 2.11 -22.46
N GLY A 93 5.43 3.08 -21.54
CA GLY A 93 5.07 4.44 -21.93
C GLY A 93 5.53 5.48 -20.94
N GLN A 94 6.72 6.07 -21.16
CA GLN A 94 6.99 7.51 -21.02
C GLN A 94 8.51 7.80 -21.24
N LEU A 95 8.96 7.91 -22.49
CA LEU A 95 10.08 8.79 -22.87
C LEU A 95 9.87 9.26 -24.32
N ASP A 96 8.75 9.94 -24.57
CA ASP A 96 8.67 10.88 -25.70
C ASP A 96 9.12 12.25 -25.19
N LEU A 97 10.45 12.42 -25.09
CA LEU A 97 11.05 13.75 -25.03
C LEU A 97 11.18 14.22 -26.48
N GLY A 98 10.09 14.78 -27.00
CA GLY A 98 10.09 15.52 -28.25
C GLY A 98 11.13 16.63 -28.18
N THR A 99 12.26 16.43 -28.86
CA THR A 99 13.16 17.54 -29.18
C THR A 99 12.56 18.29 -30.35
N ASP A 100 11.94 19.43 -30.03
CA ASP A 100 11.56 20.47 -30.98
C ASP A 100 12.76 20.87 -31.83
N HIS A 101 12.71 20.58 -33.13
CA HIS A 101 13.50 21.34 -34.10
C HIS A 101 12.77 21.48 -35.44
N HIS A 102 12.21 22.68 -35.64
CA HIS A 102 11.80 23.22 -36.94
C HIS A 102 12.62 24.49 -37.17
N PRO A 103 13.11 24.72 -38.40
CA PRO A 103 12.38 25.60 -39.31
C PRO A 103 12.12 25.00 -40.70
#